data_AF-A0A2S8NR99-F1
#
_entry.id   AF-A0A2S8NR99-F1
#
_cell.length_a   1.000
_cell.length_b   1.000
_cell.length_c   1.000
_cell.angle_alpha   90.00
_cell.angle_beta   90.00
_cell.angle_gamma   90.00
#
_symmetry.space_group_name_H-M   'P 1'
#
loop_
_entity.id
_entity.type
_entity.pdbx_description
1 polymer ?
#
loop_
_entity_poly.entity_id
_entity_poly.type
_entity_poly.pdbx_seq_one_letter_code
_entity_poly.pdbx_strand_id
1 'polypeptide(L)' 'MRRMIFINSNLNKILKVKRDKIEFIHNNSFFQPLSSETKTLDGLNPYFVVLDEVAMMEKRDIYDVMRTATAKRKDYLML' A
#
# COMPACT_ATOMS: atom_id res chain seq x y z
N MET A 1 6.36 8.97 4.84
CA MET A 1 6.60 7.80 5.73
C MET A 1 8.07 7.55 6.09
N ARG A 2 9.04 7.49 5.16
CA ARG A 2 10.46 7.21 5.50
C ARG A 2 11.02 8.02 6.66
N ARG A 3 10.81 9.33 6.63
CA ARG A 3 11.31 10.26 7.64
C ARG A 3 10.78 9.96 9.05
N MET A 4 9.50 9.57 9.15
CA MET A 4 8.89 9.14 10.40
C MET A 4 9.57 7.89 10.96
N ILE A 5 9.89 6.91 10.09
CA ILE A 5 10.60 5.68 10.50
C ILE A 5 12.00 6.01 11.02
N PHE A 6 12.75 6.89 10.34
CA PHE A 6 14.10 7.25 10.78
C PHE A 6 14.14 8.06 12.08
N ILE A 7 13.11 8.87 12.35
CA ILE A 7 12.99 9.61 13.62
C ILE A 7 12.67 8.65 14.78
N ASN A 8 11.90 7.60 14.53
CA ASN A 8 11.50 6.64 15.56
C ASN A 8 12.50 5.47 15.65
N SER A 9 13.29 5.43 16.72
CA SER A 9 14.32 4.42 16.93
C SER A 9 13.79 2.98 16.99
N ASN A 10 12.56 2.75 17.44
CA ASN A 10 11.95 1.42 17.47
C ASN A 10 11.56 0.96 16.07
N LEU A 11 10.95 1.85 15.27
CA LEU A 11 10.58 1.53 13.89
C LEU A 11 11.80 1.30 13.00
N ASN A 12 12.85 2.12 13.15
CA ASN A 12 14.07 2.00 12.36
C ASN A 12 14.81 0.66 12.59
N LYS A 13 14.64 0.04 13.78
CA LYS A 13 15.25 -1.26 14.11
C LYS A 13 14.52 -2.44 13.46
N ILE A 14 13.20 -2.33 13.31
CA ILE A 14 12.36 -3.47 12.90
C ILE A 14 11.92 -3.41 11.44
N LEU A 15 11.89 -2.22 10.82
CA LEU A 15 11.47 -2.02 9.44
C LEU A 15 12.68 -1.88 8.50
N LYS A 16 12.65 -2.60 7.39
CA LYS A 16 13.61 -2.43 6.30
C LYS A 16 13.06 -1.48 5.26
N VAL A 17 13.72 -0.33 5.10
CA VAL A 17 13.30 0.73 4.18
C VAL A 17 14.10 0.64 2.86
N LYS A 18 13.45 0.26 1.76
CA LYS A 18 13.96 0.25 0.36
C LYS A 18 13.41 1.45 -0.41
N ARG A 19 13.79 1.72 -1.67
CA ARG A 19 13.37 2.92 -2.46
C ARG A 19 11.85 3.03 -2.68
N ASP A 20 11.18 1.90 -2.82
CA ASP A 20 9.78 1.75 -3.21
C ASP A 20 9.05 0.75 -2.31
N LYS A 21 9.64 0.38 -1.18
CA LYS A 21 9.04 -0.58 -0.25
C LYS A 21 9.52 -0.36 1.17
N ILE A 22 8.63 -0.57 2.13
CA ILE A 22 8.94 -0.69 3.55
C ILE A 22 8.52 -2.10 3.94
N GLU A 23 9.45 -2.89 4.47
CA GLU A 23 9.23 -4.31 4.78
C GLU A 23 9.33 -4.52 6.29
N PHE A 24 8.38 -5.28 6.84
CA PHE A 24 8.53 -5.88 8.16
C PHE A 24 8.81 -7.36 7.97
N ILE A 25 10.10 -7.71 7.99
CA ILE A 25 10.60 -9.04 7.60
C ILE A 25 10.01 -10.14 8.49
N HIS A 26 9.76 -9.83 9.78
CA HIS A 26 9.28 -10.80 10.76
C HIS A 26 7.97 -11.49 10.35
N ASN A 27 7.04 -10.79 9.68
CA ASN A 27 5.78 -11.38 9.24
C ASN A 27 5.55 -11.26 7.72
N ASN A 28 6.62 -10.98 6.95
CA ASN A 28 6.57 -10.75 5.51
C ASN A 28 5.55 -9.69 5.06
N SER A 29 5.15 -8.77 5.95
CA SER A 29 4.28 -7.65 5.55
C SER A 29 5.10 -6.52 4.94
N PHE A 30 4.46 -5.75 4.06
CA PHE A 30 5.10 -4.62 3.42
C PHE A 30 4.11 -3.52 3.11
N PHE A 31 4.65 -2.31 2.97
CA PHE A 31 3.97 -1.14 2.45
C PHE A 31 4.73 -0.64 1.23
N GLN A 32 4.04 -0.49 0.09
CA GLN A 32 4.65 -0.05 -1.17
C GLN A 32 3.69 0.90 -1.90
N PRO A 33 4.21 1.92 -2.63
CA PRO A 33 3.41 2.62 -3.61
C PRO A 33 3.10 1.69 -4.78
N LEU A 34 1.95 1.90 -5.40
CA LEU A 34 1.54 1.20 -6.62
C LEU A 34 1.61 2.16 -7.80
N SER A 35 1.88 1.61 -8.99
CA SER A 35 1.77 2.38 -10.24
C SER A 35 0.32 2.79 -10.48
N SER A 36 0.12 3.89 -11.20
CA SER A 36 -1.21 4.25 -11.71
C SER A 36 -1.69 3.32 -12.84
N GLU A 37 -0.79 2.53 -13.43
CA GLU A 37 -1.13 1.57 -14.47
C GLU A 37 -1.79 0.31 -13.89
N THR A 38 -3.08 0.17 -14.16
CA THR A 38 -3.95 -0.87 -13.59
C THR A 38 -3.67 -2.30 -14.05
N LYS A 39 -3.08 -2.49 -15.24
CA LYS A 39 -2.82 -3.83 -15.83
C LYS A 39 -1.95 -4.75 -14.96
N THR A 40 -1.15 -4.17 -14.07
CA THR A 40 -0.24 -4.93 -13.18
C THR A 40 -0.81 -5.13 -11.77
N LEU A 41 -1.99 -4.56 -11.51
CA LEU A 41 -2.59 -4.50 -10.18
C LEU A 41 -3.64 -5.60 -9.97
N ASP A 42 -4.05 -6.27 -11.04
CA ASP A 42 -4.91 -7.45 -10.97
C ASP A 42 -4.24 -8.59 -10.20
N GLY A 43 -5.01 -9.22 -9.30
CA GLY A 43 -4.53 -10.33 -8.47
C GLY A 43 -3.84 -9.91 -7.17
N LEU A 44 -3.67 -8.61 -6.93
CA LEU A 44 -3.29 -8.12 -5.61
C LEU A 44 -4.38 -8.44 -4.59
N ASN A 45 -3.96 -8.68 -3.34
CA ASN A 45 -4.86 -8.92 -2.22
C ASN A 45 -4.41 -8.08 -1.01
N PRO A 46 -4.47 -6.74 -1.10
CA PRO A 46 -3.98 -5.85 -0.06
C PRO A 46 -4.91 -5.87 1.17
N TYR A 47 -4.31 -5.75 2.37
CA TYR A 47 -5.06 -5.55 3.60
C TYR A 47 -5.44 -4.07 3.80
N PHE A 48 -4.59 -3.18 3.29
CA PHE A 48 -4.71 -1.75 3.46
C PHE A 48 -4.38 -1.05 2.15
N VAL A 49 -5.26 -0.12 1.75
CA VAL A 49 -5.09 0.73 0.58
C VAL A 49 -5.37 2.17 0.99
N VAL A 50 -4.54 3.10 0.54
CA VAL A 50 -4.76 4.54 0.67
C VAL A 50 -4.75 5.12 -0.73
N LEU A 51 -5.84 5.76 -1.11
CA LEU A 51 -5.95 6.50 -2.36
C LEU A 51 -6.21 7.95 -2.03
N ASP A 52 -5.17 8.77 -2.21
CA ASP A 52 -5.30 10.21 -2.00
C ASP A 52 -5.81 10.90 -3.27
N GLU A 53 -6.55 11.99 -3.10
CA GLU A 53 -7.09 12.81 -4.18
C GLU A 53 -7.86 12.04 -5.28
N VAL A 54 -8.67 11.04 -4.90
CA VAL A 54 -9.45 10.22 -5.86
C VAL A 54 -10.29 11.06 -6.83
N ALA A 55 -10.79 12.22 -6.40
CA ALA A 55 -11.57 13.12 -7.24
C ALA A 55 -10.74 13.81 -8.35
N MET A 56 -9.42 13.91 -8.19
CA MET A 56 -8.51 14.55 -9.15
C MET A 56 -7.87 13.54 -10.13
N MET A 57 -8.11 12.23 -9.95
CA MET A 57 -7.58 11.20 -10.84
C MET A 57 -8.26 11.26 -12.22
N GLU A 58 -7.46 11.27 -13.29
CA GLU A 58 -7.97 11.27 -14.67
C GLU A 58 -8.86 10.06 -14.98
N LYS A 59 -8.53 8.91 -14.38
CA LYS A 59 -9.24 7.64 -14.52
C LYS A 59 -9.47 7.03 -13.15
N ARG A 60 -10.67 6.47 -12.94
CA ARG A 60 -11.09 5.83 -11.68
C ARG A 60 -10.77 4.33 -11.65
N ASP A 61 -10.09 3.82 -12.66
CA ASP A 61 -9.79 2.39 -12.82
C ASP A 61 -8.99 1.82 -11.64
N ILE A 62 -8.01 2.57 -11.11
CA ILE A 62 -7.25 2.14 -9.92
C ILE A 62 -8.15 1.91 -8.72
N TYR A 63 -9.11 2.80 -8.48
CA TYR A 63 -10.05 2.67 -7.37
C TYR A 63 -10.89 1.40 -7.52
N ASP A 64 -11.41 1.13 -8.72
CA ASP A 64 -12.24 -0.05 -8.98
C ASP A 64 -11.45 -1.36 -8.85
N VAL A 65 -10.21 -1.37 -9.34
CA VAL A 65 -9.30 -2.52 -9.19
C VAL A 65 -8.97 -2.74 -7.72
N MET A 66 -8.62 -1.69 -6.96
CA MET A 66 -8.31 -1.82 -5.54
C MET A 66 -9.52 -2.24 -4.71
N ARG A 67 -10.72 -1.71 -5.01
CA ARG A 67 -11.97 -2.12 -4.36
C ARG A 67 -12.25 -3.60 -4.58
N THR A 68 -11.97 -4.10 -5.77
CA THR A 68 -12.12 -5.53 -6.10
C THR A 68 -11.04 -6.37 -5.43
N ALA A 69 -9.81 -5.89 -5.38
CA ALA A 69 -8.67 -6.56 -4.75
C ALA A 69 -8.85 -6.74 -3.24
N THR A 70 -9.45 -5.77 -2.55
CA THR A 70 -9.70 -5.82 -1.11
C THR A 70 -10.94 -6.66 -0.74
N ALA A 71 -11.93 -6.80 -1.64
CA ALA A 71 -13.21 -7.46 -1.37
C ALA A 71 -13.11 -8.92 -0.91
N LYS A 72 -11.97 -9.60 -1.13
CA LYS A 72 -11.74 -10.97 -0.67
C LYS A 72 -11.30 -11.07 0.80
N ARG A 73 -10.98 -9.97 1.47
CA ARG A 73 -10.60 -9.93 2.89
C ARG A 73 -11.77 -9.42 3.73
N LYS A 74 -11.90 -9.93 4.96
CA LYS A 74 -12.98 -9.52 5.87
C LYS A 74 -12.69 -8.17 6.55
N ASP A 75 -11.45 -7.95 6.97
CA ASP A 75 -11.04 -6.79 7.79
C ASP A 75 -10.11 -5.85 7.01
N TYR A 76 -10.33 -5.68 5.71
CA TYR A 76 -9.55 -4.72 4.93
C TYR A 76 -9.91 -3.28 5.32
N LEU A 77 -8.99 -2.36 5.06
CA LEU A 77 -9.24 -0.94 5.15
C LEU A 77 -8.83 -0.26 3.84
N MET A 78 -9.74 0.50 3.26
CA MET A 78 -9.51 1.35 2.09
C MET A 78 -9.87 2.77 2.50
N LEU A 79 -8.88 3.66 2.47
CA LEU A 79 -9.01 5.09 2.79
C LEU A 79 -8.98 5.93 1.52
#